data_AF-A0A6I0EA66-F1
#
_entry.id   AF-A0A6I0EA66-F1
#
_cell.length_a   1.000
_cell.length_b   1.000
_cell.length_c   1.000
_cell.angle_alpha   90.00
_cell.angle_beta   90.00
_cell.angle_gamma   90.00
#
_symmetry.space_group_name_H-M   'P 1'
#
loop_
_entity.id
_entity.type
_entity.pdbx_description
1 polymer ?
#
loop_
_entity_poly.entity_id
_entity_poly.type
_entity_poly.pdbx_seq_one_letter_code
_entity_poly.pdbx_strand_id
1 'polypeptide(L)'
;MGILLDKTTDCPYINFTEDGFLEIEGRSITEDPFSFWQPLLEWVENYTHHAAPKTHVNIYLEYSNSSSNKYINELLRKLEDSHGKNTEVIVNWRFEEDDESVLQLGKDFESMLKLPFNFEELETEKERTRRIKIKNKKSGNEAIITARYWDAIVRNGHGEDYQILQEFS
;
A
#
# COMPACT_ATOMS: atom_id res chain seq x y z
N MET A 1 21.92 -8.85 -7.48
CA MET A 1 21.27 -9.66 -6.44
C MET A 1 20.32 -8.77 -5.65
N GLY A 2 19.04 -9.14 -5.57
CA GLY A 2 18.00 -8.36 -4.87
C GLY A 2 18.06 -8.47 -3.34
N ILE A 3 17.14 -7.77 -2.67
CA ILE A 3 16.91 -7.86 -1.23
C ILE A 3 15.48 -8.36 -0.99
N LEU A 4 15.34 -9.37 -0.14
CA LEU A 4 14.06 -9.88 0.32
C LEU A 4 14.10 -9.99 1.86
N LEU A 5 13.23 -9.25 2.54
CA LEU A 5 13.08 -9.27 3.99
C LEU A 5 11.61 -9.52 4.35
N ASP A 6 11.36 -10.51 5.19
CA ASP A 6 10.01 -10.82 5.67
C ASP A 6 9.49 -9.72 6.60
N LYS A 7 8.17 -9.49 6.54
CA LYS A 7 7.44 -8.58 7.42
C LYS A 7 7.60 -9.00 8.89
N THR A 8 7.85 -8.05 9.78
CA THR A 8 7.76 -8.27 11.24
C THR A 8 6.77 -7.29 11.87
N THR A 9 6.67 -7.31 13.19
CA THR A 9 5.79 -6.40 13.95
C THR A 9 6.21 -4.93 13.82
N ASP A 10 7.50 -4.67 13.63
CA ASP A 10 8.13 -3.35 13.69
C ASP A 10 8.95 -2.98 12.44
N CYS A 11 9.24 -3.96 11.58
CA CYS A 11 9.91 -3.76 10.30
C CYS A 11 9.00 -4.12 9.12
N PRO A 12 9.03 -3.33 8.04
CA PRO A 12 8.24 -3.63 6.86
C PRO A 12 8.84 -4.83 6.10
N TYR A 13 8.00 -5.51 5.35
CA TYR A 13 8.42 -6.36 4.25
C TYR A 13 9.16 -5.52 3.20
N ILE A 14 10.25 -6.07 2.68
CA ILE A 14 11.05 -5.46 1.62
C ILE A 14 11.26 -6.47 0.50
N ASN A 15 10.97 -6.07 -0.74
CA ASN A 15 11.30 -6.85 -1.93
C ASN A 15 11.85 -5.93 -3.01
N PHE A 16 13.17 -5.89 -3.11
CA PHE A 16 13.91 -5.09 -4.08
C PHE A 16 14.58 -5.99 -5.10
N THR A 17 14.29 -5.74 -6.36
CA THR A 17 14.71 -6.60 -7.47
C THR A 17 15.30 -5.76 -8.60
N GLU A 18 16.30 -6.32 -9.29
CA GLU A 18 17.06 -5.60 -10.33
C GLU A 18 16.28 -5.41 -11.64
N ASP A 19 15.11 -6.05 -11.78
CA ASP A 19 14.17 -5.84 -12.87
C ASP A 19 13.31 -4.57 -12.69
N GLY A 20 13.58 -3.81 -11.63
CA GLY A 20 12.94 -2.54 -11.34
C GLY A 20 11.68 -2.66 -10.50
N PHE A 21 11.47 -3.75 -9.79
CA PHE A 21 10.41 -3.85 -8.80
C PHE A 21 10.97 -3.64 -7.38
N LEU A 22 10.56 -2.54 -6.74
CA LEU A 22 10.91 -2.21 -5.37
C LEU A 22 9.62 -2.11 -4.55
N GLU A 23 9.49 -2.91 -3.50
CA GLU A 23 8.29 -2.96 -2.67
C GLU A 23 8.64 -2.80 -1.18
N ILE A 24 7.86 -1.97 -0.50
CA ILE A 24 7.94 -1.69 0.93
C ILE A 24 6.52 -1.82 1.49
N GLU A 25 6.31 -2.79 2.38
CA GLU A 25 4.97 -3.08 2.92
C GLU A 25 4.96 -3.25 4.44
N GLY A 26 4.03 -2.59 5.14
CA GLY A 26 3.74 -2.83 6.55
C GLY A 26 4.18 -1.68 7.46
N ARG A 27 4.64 -2.04 8.67
CA ARG A 27 5.00 -1.07 9.71
C ARG A 27 6.49 -0.77 9.68
N SER A 28 6.85 0.51 9.75
CA SER A 28 8.24 0.93 9.87
C SER A 28 8.44 1.77 11.13
N ILE A 29 8.63 1.06 12.24
CA ILE A 29 8.76 1.63 13.59
C ILE A 29 9.89 1.00 14.40
N THR A 30 10.82 0.33 13.75
CA THR A 30 11.99 -0.27 14.38
C THR A 30 12.74 0.72 15.30
N GLU A 31 13.24 0.20 16.41
CA GLU A 31 14.03 0.98 17.38
C GLU A 31 15.44 1.32 16.86
N ASP A 32 15.94 0.57 15.86
CA ASP A 32 17.21 0.81 15.19
C ASP A 32 17.02 1.04 13.68
N PRO A 33 16.47 2.21 13.30
CA PRO A 33 16.19 2.50 11.89
C PRO A 33 17.47 2.63 11.05
N PHE A 34 18.61 2.94 11.65
CA PHE A 34 19.88 3.02 10.91
C PHE A 34 20.29 1.63 10.40
N SER A 35 20.37 0.64 11.29
CA SER A 35 20.78 -0.72 10.89
C SER A 35 19.82 -1.37 9.90
N PHE A 36 18.53 -1.01 9.95
CA PHE A 36 17.54 -1.51 9.01
C PHE A 36 17.62 -0.81 7.64
N TRP A 37 17.62 0.52 7.59
CA TRP A 37 17.48 1.27 6.35
C TRP A 37 18.79 1.50 5.60
N GLN A 38 19.93 1.54 6.30
CA GLN A 38 21.23 1.76 5.66
C GLN A 38 21.54 0.75 4.53
N PRO A 39 21.41 -0.59 4.72
CA PRO A 39 21.66 -1.53 3.62
C PRO A 39 20.69 -1.36 2.45
N LEU A 40 19.45 -0.90 2.70
CA LEU A 40 18.46 -0.63 1.65
C LEU A 40 18.83 0.59 0.81
N LEU A 41 19.31 1.66 1.46
CA LEU A 41 19.81 2.85 0.79
C LEU A 41 21.04 2.55 -0.08
N GLU A 42 21.98 1.77 0.44
CA GLU A 42 23.18 1.35 -0.29
C GLU A 42 22.83 0.47 -1.49
N TRP A 43 21.84 -0.41 -1.34
CA TRP A 43 21.35 -1.22 -2.44
C TRP A 43 20.70 -0.36 -3.53
N VAL A 44 19.83 0.59 -3.16
CA VAL A 44 19.19 1.51 -4.12
C VAL A 44 20.25 2.32 -4.85
N GLU A 45 21.24 2.87 -4.14
CA GLU A 45 22.34 3.61 -4.76
C GLU A 45 23.06 2.78 -5.82
N ASN A 46 23.43 1.54 -5.49
CA ASN A 46 24.04 0.62 -6.45
C ASN A 46 23.12 0.28 -7.63
N TYR A 47 21.83 0.05 -7.35
CA TYR A 47 20.81 -0.23 -8.36
C TYR A 47 20.71 0.92 -9.38
N THR A 48 20.73 2.19 -8.94
CA THR A 48 20.58 3.34 -9.85
C THR A 48 21.65 3.43 -10.96
N HIS A 49 22.81 2.80 -10.78
CA HIS A 49 23.86 2.76 -11.80
C HIS A 49 23.54 1.83 -12.98
N HIS A 50 22.75 0.78 -12.74
CA HIS A 50 22.37 -0.22 -13.73
C HIS A 50 20.87 -0.52 -13.64
N ALA A 51 20.07 0.53 -13.42
CA ALA A 51 18.64 0.40 -13.19
C ALA A 51 17.94 -0.22 -14.41
N ALA A 52 16.85 -0.94 -14.15
CA ALA A 52 15.95 -1.34 -15.21
C ALA A 52 15.39 -0.10 -15.93
N PRO A 53 14.97 -0.20 -17.20
CA PRO A 53 14.43 0.95 -17.94
C PRO A 53 13.23 1.61 -17.23
N LYS A 54 12.48 0.81 -16.47
CA LYS A 54 11.35 1.26 -15.64
C LYS A 54 11.51 0.70 -14.24
N THR A 55 11.35 1.56 -13.25
CA THR A 55 11.39 1.23 -11.83
C THR A 55 10.04 1.56 -11.21
N HIS A 56 9.35 0.54 -10.72
CA HIS A 56 8.12 0.65 -9.96
C HIS A 56 8.43 0.54 -8.48
N VAL A 57 8.14 1.62 -7.74
CA VAL A 57 8.30 1.69 -6.29
C VAL A 57 6.92 1.57 -5.68
N ASN A 58 6.60 0.41 -5.12
CA ASN A 58 5.32 0.11 -4.50
C ASN A 58 5.45 0.29 -2.99
N ILE A 59 4.67 1.22 -2.43
CA ILE A 59 4.71 1.54 -1.00
C ILE A 59 3.32 1.34 -0.43
N TYR A 60 3.21 0.47 0.57
CA TYR A 60 1.99 0.27 1.34
C TYR A 60 2.34 0.30 2.84
N LEU A 61 2.12 1.44 3.48
CA LEU A 61 2.44 1.61 4.89
C LEU A 61 1.20 1.45 5.74
N GLU A 62 1.29 0.62 6.77
CA GLU A 62 0.29 0.59 7.85
C GLU A 62 0.55 1.70 8.87
N TYR A 63 1.83 1.94 9.16
CA TYR A 63 2.27 2.95 10.11
C TYR A 63 3.78 3.17 9.99
N SER A 64 4.24 4.41 10.08
CA SER A 64 5.66 4.74 10.09
C SER A 64 5.97 5.85 11.09
N ASN A 65 7.16 5.80 11.70
CA ASN A 65 7.66 6.88 12.53
C ASN A 65 8.48 7.90 11.72
N SER A 66 8.75 9.06 12.32
CA SER A 66 9.51 10.14 11.66
C SER A 66 10.90 9.72 11.20
N SER A 67 11.58 8.85 11.94
CA SER A 67 12.89 8.31 11.56
C SER A 67 12.80 7.48 10.28
N SER A 68 11.81 6.60 10.17
CA SER A 68 11.58 5.79 8.97
C SER A 68 11.17 6.66 7.78
N ASN A 69 10.32 7.66 8.01
CA ASN A 69 9.91 8.60 6.95
C ASN A 69 11.11 9.35 6.36
N LYS A 70 12.10 9.69 7.19
CA LYS A 70 13.36 10.26 6.72
C LYS A 70 14.10 9.31 5.76
N TYR A 71 14.23 8.04 6.12
CA TYR A 71 14.92 7.05 5.28
C TYR A 71 14.16 6.74 3.99
N ILE A 72 12.83 6.63 4.04
CA ILE A 72 12.00 6.45 2.85
C ILE A 72 12.17 7.64 1.89
N ASN A 73 12.18 8.87 2.42
CA ASN A 73 12.45 10.07 1.61
C ASN A 73 13.85 10.03 0.99
N GLU A 74 14.88 9.68 1.77
CA GLU A 74 16.26 9.57 1.26
C GLU A 74 16.38 8.51 0.16
N LEU A 75 15.67 7.37 0.30
CA LEU A 75 15.59 6.33 -0.73
C LEU A 75 14.94 6.87 -2.01
N LEU A 76 13.79 7.53 -1.88
CA LEU A 76 13.07 8.11 -3.02
C LEU A 76 13.88 9.22 -3.72
N ARG A 77 14.65 10.02 -2.98
CA ARG A 77 15.56 11.04 -3.55
C ARG A 77 16.65 10.42 -4.42
N LYS A 78 17.24 9.30 -4.00
CA LYS A 78 18.23 8.59 -4.83
C LYS A 78 17.62 8.10 -6.15
N LEU A 79 16.36 7.65 -6.11
CA LEU A 79 15.62 7.25 -7.31
C LEU A 79 15.23 8.45 -8.18
N GLU A 80 14.85 9.58 -7.56
CA GLU A 80 14.59 10.85 -8.28
C GLU A 80 15.82 11.29 -9.08
N ASP A 81 17.02 11.21 -8.51
CA ASP A 81 18.26 11.60 -9.19
C ASP A 81 18.55 10.80 -10.47
N SER A 82 18.04 9.57 -10.54
CA SER A 82 18.19 8.65 -11.68
C SER A 82 16.98 8.63 -12.62
N HIS A 83 15.87 9.27 -12.22
CA HIS A 83 14.67 9.43 -13.04
C HIS A 83 14.95 10.25 -14.31
N GLY A 84 14.54 9.72 -15.46
CA GLY A 84 14.72 10.36 -16.77
C GLY A 84 16.16 10.33 -17.31
N LYS A 85 17.09 9.70 -16.58
CA LYS A 85 18.48 9.47 -17.00
C LYS A 85 18.74 8.00 -17.27
N ASN A 86 18.58 7.18 -16.24
CA ASN A 86 18.88 5.74 -16.27
C ASN A 86 17.61 4.89 -16.23
N THR A 87 16.54 5.41 -15.62
CA THR A 87 15.25 4.72 -15.48
C THR A 87 14.10 5.72 -15.50
N GLU A 88 12.93 5.29 -15.95
CA GLU A 88 11.66 5.95 -15.60
C GLU A 88 11.21 5.41 -14.24
N VAL A 89 10.98 6.26 -13.25
CA VAL A 89 10.60 5.84 -11.89
C VAL A 89 9.14 6.20 -11.71
N ILE A 90 8.35 5.28 -11.16
CA ILE A 90 6.94 5.51 -10.82
C ILE A 90 6.71 5.03 -9.40
N VAL A 91 6.20 5.92 -8.55
CA VAL A 91 5.83 5.57 -7.17
C VAL A 91 4.35 5.21 -7.14
N ASN A 92 4.04 3.99 -6.75
CA ASN A 92 2.68 3.54 -6.48
C ASN A 92 2.48 3.57 -4.96
N TRP A 93 1.73 4.55 -4.48
CA TRP A 93 1.42 4.75 -3.07
C TRP A 93 0.05 4.16 -2.76
N ARG A 94 0.04 3.07 -2.00
CA ARG A 94 -1.16 2.37 -1.56
C ARG A 94 -1.51 2.76 -0.13
N PHE A 95 -2.80 2.98 0.12
CA PHE A 95 -3.31 3.38 1.43
C PHE A 95 -4.74 2.86 1.61
N GLU A 96 -5.18 2.71 2.86
CA GLU A 96 -6.56 2.33 3.16
C GLU A 96 -7.50 3.54 3.11
N GLU A 97 -8.77 3.37 2.71
CA GLU A 97 -9.75 4.46 2.57
C GLU A 97 -9.88 5.33 3.83
N ASP A 98 -9.78 4.73 5.01
CA ASP A 98 -9.90 5.39 6.31
C ASP A 98 -8.56 5.90 6.89
N ASP A 99 -7.43 5.67 6.21
CA ASP A 99 -6.11 6.14 6.64
C ASP A 99 -5.69 7.43 5.94
N GLU A 100 -6.35 8.53 6.31
CA GLU A 100 -6.01 9.88 5.86
C GLU A 100 -4.55 10.27 6.19
N SER A 101 -3.98 9.68 7.26
CA SER A 101 -2.63 10.01 7.72
C SER A 101 -1.55 9.46 6.78
N VAL A 102 -1.73 8.22 6.31
CA VAL A 102 -0.84 7.57 5.33
C VAL A 102 -1.00 8.24 3.96
N LEU A 103 -2.23 8.60 3.57
CA LEU A 103 -2.46 9.38 2.36
C LEU A 103 -1.71 10.73 2.40
N GLN A 104 -1.85 11.47 3.50
CA GLN A 104 -1.19 12.76 3.67
C GLN A 104 0.34 12.63 3.63
N LEU A 105 0.91 11.58 4.24
CA LEU A 105 2.34 11.31 4.16
C LEU A 105 2.80 11.09 2.70
N GLY A 106 2.05 10.32 1.92
CA GLY A 106 2.34 10.13 0.49
C GLY A 106 2.26 11.44 -0.30
N LYS A 107 1.28 12.30 0.02
CA LYS A 107 1.14 13.64 -0.58
C LYS A 107 2.28 14.58 -0.20
N ASP A 108 2.76 14.49 1.03
CA ASP A 108 3.93 15.25 1.48
C ASP A 108 5.17 14.84 0.68
N PHE A 109 5.39 13.53 0.46
CA PHE A 109 6.47 13.04 -0.40
C PHE A 109 6.34 13.50 -1.85
N GLU A 110 5.14 13.38 -2.45
CA GLU A 110 4.85 13.87 -3.80
C GLU A 110 5.19 15.37 -3.93
N SER A 111 4.89 16.18 -2.91
CA SER A 111 5.19 17.62 -2.94
C SER A 111 6.69 17.96 -2.90
N MET A 112 7.50 17.04 -2.37
CA MET A 112 8.94 17.23 -2.15
C MET A 112 9.81 16.61 -3.25
N LEU A 113 9.24 15.79 -4.14
CA LEU A 113 9.92 14.96 -5.12
C LEU A 113 9.33 15.18 -6.52
N LYS A 114 10.19 15.18 -7.54
CA LYS A 114 9.85 15.27 -8.96
C LYS A 114 9.69 13.88 -9.56
N LEU A 115 8.91 13.04 -8.88
CA LEU A 115 8.57 11.70 -9.32
C LEU A 115 7.06 11.63 -9.61
N PRO A 116 6.62 10.83 -10.59
CA PRO A 116 5.20 10.55 -10.76
C PRO A 116 4.71 9.63 -9.63
N PHE A 117 3.69 10.09 -8.91
CA PHE A 117 2.99 9.33 -7.87
C PHE A 117 1.61 8.89 -8.38
N ASN A 118 1.32 7.60 -8.21
CA ASN A 118 0.00 7.03 -8.36
C ASN A 118 -0.54 6.68 -6.97
N PHE A 119 -1.68 7.23 -6.61
CA PHE A 119 -2.35 6.93 -5.35
C PHE A 119 -3.41 5.86 -5.60
N GLU A 120 -3.27 4.73 -4.92
CA GLU A 120 -4.19 3.59 -5.02
C GLU A 120 -4.84 3.35 -3.66
N GLU A 121 -6.14 3.60 -3.60
CA GLU A 121 -6.95 3.35 -2.41
C GLU A 121 -7.30 1.86 -2.33
N LEU A 122 -7.09 1.27 -1.16
CA LEU A 122 -7.36 -0.13 -0.87
C LEU A 122 -8.54 -0.24 0.09
N GLU A 123 -9.51 -1.11 -0.23
CA GLU A 123 -10.49 -1.59 0.75
C GLU A 123 -9.75 -2.23 1.92
N THR A 124 -10.06 -1.81 3.16
CA THR A 124 -9.45 -2.33 4.39
C THR A 124 -9.61 -3.86 4.46
N GLU A 125 -8.70 -4.56 5.13
CA GLU A 125 -8.87 -6.01 5.37
C GLU A 125 -10.18 -6.33 6.10
N LYS A 126 -10.63 -5.42 6.98
CA LYS A 126 -11.93 -5.51 7.66
C LYS A 126 -13.08 -5.47 6.67
N GLU A 127 -13.07 -4.55 5.70
CA GLU A 127 -14.13 -4.46 4.69
C GLU A 127 -14.12 -5.64 3.72
N ARG A 128 -12.94 -6.13 3.35
CA ARG A 128 -12.80 -7.33 2.50
C ARG A 128 -13.38 -8.58 3.14
N THR A 129 -13.24 -8.68 4.47
CA THR A 129 -13.73 -9.83 5.25
C THR A 129 -15.13 -9.62 5.83
N ARG A 130 -15.64 -8.37 5.84
CA ARG A 130 -16.96 -8.02 6.39
C ARG A 130 -18.04 -8.82 5.69
N ARG A 131 -18.85 -9.49 6.51
CA ARG A 131 -20.02 -10.25 6.05
C ARG A 131 -21.27 -9.67 6.66
N ILE A 132 -22.37 -9.80 5.93
CA ILE A 132 -23.69 -9.47 6.44
C ILE A 132 -24.64 -10.64 6.23
N LYS A 133 -25.54 -10.84 7.18
CA LYS A 133 -26.66 -11.75 7.05
C LYS A 133 -27.84 -10.96 6.49
N ILE A 134 -28.34 -11.36 5.33
CA ILE A 134 -29.53 -10.77 4.70
C ILE A 134 -30.69 -11.78 4.68
N LYS A 135 -31.91 -11.27 4.68
CA LYS A 135 -33.14 -12.03 4.50
C LYS A 135 -33.95 -11.47 3.36
N ASN A 136 -34.36 -12.32 2.42
CA ASN A 136 -35.25 -11.93 1.34
C ASN A 136 -36.68 -11.73 1.87
N LYS A 137 -37.30 -10.58 1.60
CA LYS A 137 -38.63 -10.22 2.12
C LYS A 137 -39.76 -11.04 1.49
N LYS A 138 -39.59 -11.53 0.26
CA LYS A 138 -40.61 -12.28 -0.50
C LYS A 138 -40.60 -13.77 -0.17
N SER A 139 -39.42 -14.38 -0.12
CA SER A 139 -39.24 -15.82 0.12
C SER A 139 -38.95 -16.17 1.59
N GLY A 140 -38.50 -15.21 2.40
CA GLY A 140 -38.06 -15.44 3.76
C GLY A 140 -36.67 -16.09 3.86
N ASN A 141 -36.01 -16.39 2.73
CA ASN A 141 -34.70 -17.05 2.71
C ASN A 141 -33.61 -16.15 3.28
N GLU A 142 -32.72 -16.74 4.07
CA GLU A 142 -31.59 -16.06 4.68
C GLU A 142 -30.28 -16.47 4.01
N ALA A 143 -29.36 -15.53 3.84
CA ALA A 143 -28.03 -15.79 3.29
C ALA A 143 -26.98 -14.93 4.00
N ILE A 144 -25.75 -15.43 4.10
CA ILE A 144 -24.59 -14.66 4.55
C ILE A 144 -23.77 -14.32 3.30
N ILE A 145 -23.56 -13.04 3.05
CA ILE A 145 -22.84 -12.52 1.89
C ILE A 145 -21.76 -11.53 2.34
N THR A 146 -20.79 -11.25 1.48
CA THR A 146 -19.81 -10.18 1.74
C THR A 146 -20.48 -8.81 1.64
N ALA A 147 -19.99 -7.83 2.39
CA ALA A 147 -20.45 -6.44 2.29
C ALA A 147 -20.36 -5.91 0.85
N ARG A 148 -19.26 -6.24 0.15
CA ARG A 148 -19.09 -5.90 -1.28
C ARG A 148 -20.17 -6.47 -2.19
N TYR A 149 -20.60 -7.71 -1.96
CA TYR A 149 -21.70 -8.31 -2.73
C TYR A 149 -23.03 -7.63 -2.42
N TRP A 150 -23.23 -7.22 -1.17
CA TRP A 150 -24.39 -6.43 -0.79
C TRP A 150 -24.43 -5.06 -1.48
N ASP A 151 -23.31 -4.34 -1.53
CA ASP A 151 -23.24 -3.05 -2.22
C ASP A 151 -23.55 -3.19 -3.71
N ALA A 152 -23.15 -4.30 -4.34
CA ALA A 152 -23.55 -4.62 -5.70
C ALA A 152 -25.07 -4.85 -5.83
N ILE A 153 -25.70 -5.57 -4.89
CA ILE A 153 -27.17 -5.75 -4.88
C ILE A 153 -27.89 -4.40 -4.76
N VAL A 154 -27.41 -3.53 -3.87
CA VAL A 154 -27.98 -2.19 -3.66
C VAL A 154 -27.80 -1.31 -4.90
N ARG A 155 -26.60 -1.28 -5.49
CA ARG A 155 -26.31 -0.52 -6.73
C ARG A 155 -27.16 -0.98 -7.91
N ASN A 156 -27.49 -2.27 -7.98
CA ASN A 156 -28.39 -2.81 -9.01
C ASN A 156 -29.89 -2.60 -8.70
N GLY A 157 -30.24 -1.87 -7.64
CA GLY A 157 -31.63 -1.55 -7.29
C GLY A 157 -32.40 -2.68 -6.61
N HIS A 158 -31.72 -3.77 -6.21
CA HIS A 158 -32.36 -4.92 -5.57
C HIS A 158 -32.31 -4.88 -4.04
N GLY A 159 -31.72 -3.84 -3.44
CA GLY A 159 -31.57 -3.73 -1.98
C GLY A 159 -32.89 -3.77 -1.22
N GLU A 160 -33.97 -3.22 -1.77
CA GLU A 160 -35.29 -3.16 -1.12
C GLU A 160 -35.94 -4.54 -0.95
N ASP A 161 -35.58 -5.54 -1.76
CA ASP A 161 -36.09 -6.91 -1.68
C ASP A 161 -35.53 -7.69 -0.47
N TYR A 162 -34.53 -7.13 0.21
CA TYR A 162 -33.83 -7.78 1.32
C TYR A 162 -33.85 -6.94 2.59
N GLN A 163 -33.64 -7.59 3.73
CA GLN A 163 -33.49 -6.99 5.04
C GLN A 163 -32.16 -7.47 5.64
N ILE A 164 -31.34 -6.56 6.13
CA ILE A 164 -30.13 -6.90 6.89
C ILE A 164 -30.57 -7.37 8.28
N LEU A 165 -30.15 -8.58 8.66
CA LEU A 165 -30.44 -9.18 9.96
C LEU A 165 -29.29 -9.01 10.95
N GLN A 166 -28.05 -9.11 10.47
CA GLN A 166 -26.85 -9.06 11.30
C GLN A 166 -25.64 -8.65 10.47
N GLU A 167 -24.71 -7.93 11.08
CA GLU A 167 -23.41 -7.60 10.51
C GLU A 167 -22.30 -8.32 11.28
N PHE A 168 -21.29 -8.80 10.56
CA PHE A 168 -20.13 -9.49 11.11
C PHE A 168 -18.88 -8.68 10.75
N SER A 169 -18.12 -8.28 11.77
CA SER A 169 -16.81 -7.63 11.70
C SER A 169 -15.70 -8.59 12.09
#